data_AF-A0A1F9L6L2-F1
#
_entry.id   AF-A0A1F9L6L2-F1
#
_cell.length_a   1.000
_cell.length_b   1.000
_cell.length_c   1.000
_cell.angle_alpha   90.00
_cell.angle_beta   90.00
_cell.angle_gamma   90.00
#
_symmetry.space_group_name_H-M   'P 1'
#
loop_
_entity.id
_entity.type
_entity.pdbx_description
1 polymer ?
#
loop_
_entity_poly.entity_id
_entity_poly.type
_entity_poly.pdbx_seq_one_letter_code
_entity_poly.pdbx_strand_id
1 'polypeptide(L)' 'MNPQVLETIKTLPVAERIQLIEDLWDSIALPQADFALSEAQEVELDHRLTALEQNRSCLRPWSEVAAKILSGR' A
#
# COMPACT_ATOMS: atom_id res chain seq x y z
N MET A 1 20.54 6.20 -9.38
CA MET A 1 20.61 5.24 -8.27
C MET A 1 21.97 4.56 -8.32
N ASN A 2 22.74 4.57 -7.23
CA ASN A 2 24.05 3.92 -7.21
C ASN A 2 23.84 2.40 -7.31
N PRO A 3 24.33 1.72 -8.38
CA PRO A 3 24.09 0.29 -8.60
C PRO A 3 24.60 -0.57 -7.44
N GLN A 4 25.63 -0.09 -6.72
CA GLN A 4 26.19 -0.79 -5.56
C GLN A 4 25.18 -0.94 -4.41
N VAL A 5 24.26 0.02 -4.24
CA VAL A 5 23.28 0.01 -3.15
C VAL A 5 22.29 -1.14 -3.33
N LEU A 6 21.85 -1.38 -4.56
CA LEU A 6 20.94 -2.47 -4.89
C LEU A 6 21.57 -3.83 -4.66
N GLU A 7 22.85 -3.99 -5.02
CA GLU A 7 23.57 -5.23 -4.75
C GLU A 7 23.75 -5.48 -3.26
N THR A 8 24.06 -4.45 -2.46
CA THR A 8 24.10 -4.57 -0.99
C THR A 8 22.74 -4.92 -0.39
N ILE A 9 21.64 -4.34 -0.86
CA ILE A 9 20.29 -4.67 -0.35
C ILE A 9 19.93 -6.13 -0.66
N LYS A 10 20.35 -6.65 -1.83
CA LYS A 10 20.07 -8.05 -2.21
C LYS A 10 20.78 -9.07 -1.31
N THR A 11 21.90 -8.72 -0.68
CA THR A 11 22.61 -9.63 0.25
C THR A 11 21.94 -9.75 1.61
N LEU A 12 21.02 -8.84 1.95
CA LEU A 12 20.29 -8.88 3.21
C LEU A 12 19.27 -10.03 3.24
N PRO A 13 19.00 -10.62 4.42
CA PRO A 13 17.87 -11.53 4.62
C PRO A 13 16.54 -10.92 4.16
N VAL A 14 15.60 -11.76 3.73
CA VAL A 14 14.29 -11.31 3.22
C VAL A 14 13.58 -10.38 4.20
N ALA A 15 13.60 -10.70 5.50
CA ALA A 15 12.97 -9.90 6.54
C ALA A 15 13.58 -8.49 6.64
N GLU A 16 14.91 -8.37 6.60
CA GLU A 16 15.60 -7.08 6.65
C GLU A 16 15.33 -6.24 5.40
N ARG A 17 15.20 -6.87 4.23
CA ARG A 17 14.80 -6.15 3.00
C ARG A 17 13.38 -5.61 3.10
N ILE A 18 12.46 -6.38 3.69
CA ILE A 18 11.07 -5.93 3.91
C ILE A 18 11.07 -4.74 4.86
N GLN A 19 11.77 -4.84 6.00
CA GLN A 19 11.87 -3.73 6.95
C GLN A 19 12.48 -2.48 6.33
N LEU A 20 13.57 -2.64 5.56
CA LEU A 20 14.20 -1.51 4.89
C LEU A 20 13.27 -0.84 3.87
N ILE A 21 12.45 -1.62 3.16
CA ILE A 21 11.45 -1.07 2.24
C ILE A 21 10.40 -0.26 3.03
N GLU A 22 9.93 -0.77 4.16
CA GLU A 22 8.99 -0.08 5.04
C GLU A 22 9.58 1.21 5.59
N ASP A 23 10.79 1.17 6.17
CA ASP A 23 11.46 2.34 6.74
C ASP A 23 11.73 3.42 5.67
N LEU A 24 12.13 3.01 4.47
CA LEU A 24 12.32 3.94 3.35
C LEU A 24 11.00 4.55 2.89
N TRP A 25 9.93 3.75 2.84
CA TRP A 25 8.60 4.23 2.50
C TRP A 25 8.11 5.26 3.51
N ASP A 26 8.25 4.97 4.81
CA ASP A 26 7.90 5.89 5.89
C ASP A 26 8.71 7.19 5.81
N SER A 27 10.01 7.11 5.50
CA SER A 27 10.86 8.30 5.34
C SER A 27 10.40 9.24 4.22
N ILE A 28 9.68 8.72 3.22
CA ILE A 28 9.14 9.48 2.08
C ILE A 28 7.71 9.94 2.36
N ALA A 29 6.92 9.14 3.08
CA ALA A 29 5.53 9.44 3.41
C ALA A 29 5.42 10.49 4.54
N LEU A 30 6.25 10.40 5.58
CA LEU A 30 6.20 11.28 6.75
C LEU A 30 6.44 12.78 6.44
N PRO A 31 7.37 13.16 5.54
CA PRO A 31 7.54 14.57 5.16
C PRO A 31 6.38 15.13 4.32
N GLN A 32 5.49 14.29 3.81
CA GLN A 32 4.37 14.67 2.94
C GLN A 32 3.04 14.75 3.70
N ALA A 33 3.12 15.13 4.98
CA ALA A 33 2.01 15.19 5.94
C ALA A 33 0.80 16.07 5.54
N ASP A 34 0.85 16.74 4.38
CA ASP A 34 -0.24 17.58 3.86
C ASP A 34 -1.05 16.90 2.73
N PHE A 35 -1.02 15.58 2.59
CA PHE A 35 -2.04 14.90 1.79
C PHE A 35 -3.38 14.91 2.53
N ALA A 36 -4.06 16.06 2.48
CA ALA A 36 -5.42 16.21 2.96
C ALA A 36 -6.38 15.50 2.00
N LEU A 37 -7.20 14.62 2.54
CA LEU A 37 -8.34 14.08 1.81
C LEU A 37 -9.37 15.19 1.60
N SER A 38 -10.09 15.14 0.49
CA SER A 38 -11.31 15.96 0.37
C SER A 38 -12.39 15.39 1.28
N GLU A 39 -13.33 16.24 1.71
CA GLU A 39 -14.49 15.82 2.52
C GLU A 39 -15.24 14.63 1.88
N ALA A 40 -15.40 14.64 0.55
CA ALA A 40 -16.03 13.55 -0.18
C ALA A 40 -15.24 12.23 -0.11
N GLN A 41 -13.91 12.29 -0.04
CA GLN A 41 -13.07 11.11 0.12
C GLN A 41 -13.13 10.57 1.55
N GLU A 42 -13.14 11.44 2.56
CA GLU A 42 -13.29 11.03 3.97
C GLU A 42 -14.62 10.32 4.18
N VAL A 43 -15.72 10.91 3.73
CA VAL A 43 -17.07 10.31 3.82
C VAL A 43 -17.13 8.93 3.15
N GLU A 44 -16.52 8.76 1.98
CA GLU A 44 -16.50 7.48 1.28
C GLU A 44 -15.65 6.43 2.03
N LEU A 45 -14.54 6.83 2.63
CA LEU A 45 -13.71 5.91 3.43
C LEU A 45 -14.44 5.46 4.69
N ASP A 46 -15.08 6.37 5.42
CA ASP A 46 -15.88 6.05 6.61
C ASP A 46 -17.04 5.09 6.28
N HIS A 47 -17.73 5.34 5.16
CA HIS A 47 -18.77 4.45 4.68
C HIS A 47 -18.24 3.04 4.38
N ARG A 48 -17.09 2.92 3.68
CA ARG A 48 -16.48 1.62 3.36
C ARG A 48 -15.98 0.88 4.61
N LEU A 49 -15.41 1.59 5.57
CA LEU A 49 -14.96 1.02 6.83
C LEU A 49 -16.15 0.48 7.62
N THR A 50 -17.23 1.25 7.73
CA THR A 50 -18.48 0.83 8.39
C THR A 50 -19.07 -0.41 7.71
N ALA A 51 -19.14 -0.43 6.38
CA ALA A 51 -19.65 -1.56 5.62
C ALA A 51 -18.79 -2.83 5.81
N LEU A 52 -17.47 -2.66 5.90
CA LEU A 52 -16.54 -3.76 6.16
C LEU A 52 -16.71 -4.34 7.58
N GLU A 53 -16.89 -3.50 8.59
CA GLU A 53 -17.13 -3.93 9.98
C GLU A 53 -18.46 -4.68 10.11
N GLN A 54 -19.50 -4.21 9.43
CA GLN A 54 -20.82 -4.82 9.45
C GLN A 54 -20.89 -6.11 8.63
N ASN A 55 -20.15 -6.20 7.52
CA ASN A 55 -20.14 -7.39 6.68
C ASN A 55 -18.83 -7.60 5.91
N ARG A 56 -17.98 -8.50 6.42
CA ARG A 56 -16.71 -8.91 5.77
C ARG A 56 -16.89 -9.65 4.44
N SER A 57 -18.09 -10.16 4.13
CA SER A 57 -18.36 -10.88 2.87
C SER A 57 -18.39 -9.96 1.65
N CYS A 58 -18.34 -8.65 1.83
CA CYS A 58 -18.22 -7.67 0.74
C CYS A 58 -16.80 -7.54 0.17
N LEU A 59 -15.81 -8.14 0.84
CA LEU A 59 -14.43 -8.14 0.38
C LEU A 59 -14.25 -9.06 -0.83
N ARG A 60 -13.47 -8.58 -1.81
CA ARG A 60 -13.01 -9.40 -2.93
C ARG A 60 -11.55 -9.80 -2.71
N PRO A 61 -11.18 -11.06 -2.99
CA PRO A 61 -9.79 -11.47 -2.97
C PRO A 61 -8.95 -10.60 -3.91
N TRP A 62 -7.73 -10.27 -3.48
CA TRP A 62 -6.81 -9.50 -4.32
C TRP A 62 -6.58 -10.15 -5.69
N SER A 63 -6.54 -11.48 -5.76
CA SER A 63 -6.38 -12.22 -7.02
C SER A 63 -7.48 -11.92 -8.04
N GLU A 64 -8.74 -11.80 -7.60
CA GLU A 64 -9.88 -11.47 -8.46
C GLU A 64 -9.79 -10.02 -8.96
N VAL A 65 -9.48 -9.08 -8.06
CA VAL A 65 -9.34 -7.67 -8.39
C VAL A 65 -8.17 -7.44 -9.34
N ALA A 66 -7.02 -8.04 -9.07
CA ALA A 66 -5.82 -7.98 -9.91
C ALA A 66 -6.08 -8.58 -11.29
N ALA A 67 -6.75 -9.74 -11.37
CA ALA A 67 -7.13 -10.35 -12.64
C ALA A 67 -7.97 -9.39 -13.48
N LYS A 68 -8.97 -8.74 -12.89
CA LYS A 68 -9.81 -7.75 -13.58
C LYS A 68 -9.04 -6.53 -14.09
N ILE A 69 -8.13 -5.98 -13.28
CA ILE A 69 -7.31 -4.82 -13.65
C ILE A 69 -6.35 -5.19 -14.79
N LEU A 70 -5.74 -6.37 -14.72
CA LEU A 70 -4.72 -6.81 -15.67
C LEU A 70 -5.32 -7.38 -16.96
N SER A 71 -6.56 -7.90 -16.94
CA SER A 71 -7.29 -8.40 -18.11
C SER A 71 -7.95 -7.28 -18.93
N GLY A 72 -8.00 -6.06 -18.40
CA GLY A 72 -8.51 -4.87 -19.11
C GLY A 72 -7.45 -4.15 -19.95
N ARG A 73 -6.30 -4.78 -20.23
CA ARG A 73 -5.27 -4.31 -21.16
C ARG A 73 -5.41 -4.96 -22.53
#